data_AF-E9S9Q2-F1
#
_entry.id   AF-E9S9Q2-F1
#
_cell.length_a   1.000
_cell.length_b   1.000
_cell.length_c   1.000
_cell.angle_alpha   90.00
_cell.angle_beta   90.00
_cell.angle_gamma   90.00
#
_symmetry.space_group_name_H-M   'P 1'
#
loop_
_entity.id
_entity.type
_entity.pdbx_description
1 polymer ?
#
loop_
_entity_poly.entity_id
_entity_poly.type
_entity_poly.pdbx_seq_one_letter_code
_entity_poly.pdbx_strand_id
1 'polypeptide(L)'
;MKKRMNYISWDDYFLGIAELSAARSKDPNTQVGACIVSEENKILSLGYNGMPAGCNDDEMPWGREGDFLDTKYPFVCHAELNAVLNSNHDLKGSRIYVSLFPCNECAKAIIQSGIKEVIYTCDKYADTDGTKASKMMFKMAGVKTRQIKQEHLVKILPNIKPKRWFLIYKGEGSKMNITPYKSEAEAKEAMRNEYGMYCFYKEGFTCYGDCWIRELDAYVDSPDDGWQRRWVIIPEDELFKNYDTIGF
;
A
#
# COMPACT_ATOMS: atom_id res chain seq x y z
N MET A 1 34.83 -2.26 18.08
CA MET A 1 33.90 -2.46 16.94
C MET A 1 33.41 -1.10 16.45
N LYS A 2 33.16 -0.93 15.14
CA LYS A 2 32.59 0.30 14.56
C LYS A 2 31.07 0.17 14.45
N LYS A 3 30.36 1.30 14.54
CA LYS A 3 28.90 1.37 14.37
C LYS A 3 28.51 0.91 12.96
N ARG A 4 27.42 0.14 12.89
CA ARG A 4 26.73 -0.24 11.65
C ARG A 4 26.29 1.02 10.88
N MET A 5 26.45 1.03 9.55
CA MET A 5 26.03 2.17 8.71
C MET A 5 24.68 1.96 8.00
N ASN A 6 24.18 0.71 7.92
CA ASN A 6 22.92 0.38 7.22
C ASN A 6 21.71 0.26 8.16
N TYR A 7 21.68 1.02 9.26
CA TYR A 7 20.51 1.07 10.15
C TYR A 7 19.50 2.09 9.63
N ILE A 8 18.23 1.81 9.90
CA ILE A 8 17.11 2.65 9.46
C ILE A 8 17.10 3.98 10.22
N SER A 9 16.67 5.04 9.53
CA SER A 9 16.45 6.34 10.17
C SER A 9 15.20 6.31 11.06
N TRP A 10 15.06 7.32 11.93
CA TRP A 10 13.85 7.45 12.75
C TRP A 10 12.59 7.65 11.91
N ASP A 11 12.67 8.51 10.91
CA ASP A 11 11.53 8.77 10.02
C ASP A 11 11.11 7.49 9.29
N ASP A 12 12.07 6.72 8.77
CA ASP A 12 11.77 5.44 8.11
C ASP A 12 11.15 4.43 9.06
N TYR A 13 11.65 4.36 10.30
CA TYR A 13 11.12 3.48 11.33
C TYR A 13 9.66 3.82 11.67
N PHE A 14 9.35 5.09 11.95
CA PHE A 14 8.01 5.50 12.37
C PHE A 14 6.99 5.49 11.23
N LEU A 15 7.40 5.88 10.01
CA LEU A 15 6.58 5.67 8.82
C LEU A 15 6.35 4.19 8.55
N GLY A 16 7.37 3.34 8.77
CA GLY A 16 7.22 1.91 8.63
C GLY A 16 6.19 1.33 9.61
N ILE A 17 6.17 1.82 10.85
CA ILE A 17 5.15 1.46 11.83
C ILE A 17 3.76 1.96 11.42
N ALA A 18 3.65 3.16 10.85
CA ALA A 18 2.38 3.68 10.33
C ALA A 18 1.85 2.79 9.19
N GLU A 19 2.71 2.40 8.24
CA GLU A 19 2.34 1.48 7.15
C GLU A 19 1.98 0.07 7.67
N LEU A 20 2.71 -0.46 8.66
CA LEU A 20 2.36 -1.72 9.32
C LEU A 20 1.01 -1.63 10.05
N SER A 21 0.73 -0.49 10.69
CA SER A 21 -0.56 -0.24 11.33
C SER A 21 -1.70 -0.21 10.30
N ALA A 22 -1.45 0.39 9.12
CA ALA A 22 -2.40 0.40 8.01
C ALA A 22 -2.82 -1.02 7.59
N ALA A 23 -1.91 -2.00 7.64
CA ALA A 23 -2.19 -3.39 7.31
C ALA A 23 -3.23 -4.07 8.25
N ARG A 24 -3.60 -3.44 9.37
CA ARG A 24 -4.73 -3.88 10.20
C ARG A 24 -6.11 -3.40 9.71
N SER A 25 -6.15 -2.41 8.81
CA SER A 25 -7.41 -1.89 8.29
C SER A 25 -8.15 -2.96 7.49
N LYS A 26 -9.45 -3.08 7.75
CA LYS A 26 -10.36 -3.95 7.00
C LYS A 26 -11.02 -3.26 5.81
N ASP A 27 -10.75 -1.97 5.59
CA ASP A 27 -11.27 -1.25 4.44
C ASP A 27 -10.72 -1.88 3.15
N PRO A 28 -11.56 -2.41 2.25
CA PRO A 28 -11.08 -3.12 1.07
C PRO A 28 -10.45 -2.18 0.04
N ASN A 29 -10.64 -0.86 0.17
CA ASN A 29 -10.25 0.09 -0.86
C ASN A 29 -9.04 0.94 -0.48
N THR A 30 -8.90 1.31 0.80
CA THR A 30 -7.83 2.21 1.22
C THR A 30 -7.44 1.93 2.66
N GLN A 31 -6.19 1.53 2.84
CA GLN A 31 -5.60 1.26 4.14
C GLN A 31 -4.69 2.43 4.52
N VAL A 32 -5.03 3.12 5.60
CA VAL A 32 -4.29 4.25 6.16
C VAL A 32 -3.86 3.89 7.57
N GLY A 33 -2.64 4.27 7.94
CA GLY A 33 -2.12 4.09 9.28
C GLY A 33 -1.43 5.36 9.76
N ALA A 34 -1.39 5.50 11.08
CA ALA A 34 -0.85 6.64 11.78
C ALA A 34 -0.03 6.19 13.00
N CYS A 35 1.07 6.90 13.26
CA CYS A 35 1.96 6.69 14.40
C CYS A 35 2.32 8.04 15.02
N ILE A 36 1.93 8.27 16.27
CA ILE A 36 2.23 9.49 17.02
C ILE A 36 3.45 9.25 17.89
N VAL A 37 4.39 10.17 17.85
CA VAL A 37 5.73 10.03 18.44
C VAL A 37 6.11 11.29 19.22
N SER A 38 6.64 11.11 20.43
CA SER A 38 7.14 12.21 21.27
C SER A 38 8.40 12.86 20.71
N GLU A 39 8.80 14.00 21.28
CA GLU A 39 10.04 14.70 20.94
C GLU A 39 11.29 13.82 21.21
N GLU A 40 11.21 12.91 22.18
CA GLU A 40 12.27 11.94 22.51
C GLU A 40 12.23 10.67 21.66
N ASN A 41 11.48 10.64 20.56
CA ASN A 41 11.33 9.48 19.67
C ASN A 41 10.67 8.26 20.36
N LYS A 42 9.71 8.47 21.25
CA LYS A 42 8.91 7.39 21.85
C LYS A 42 7.54 7.33 21.18
N ILE A 43 7.10 6.14 20.80
CA ILE A 43 5.75 5.95 20.27
C ILE A 43 4.75 6.20 21.40
N LEU A 44 3.84 7.14 21.18
CA LEU A 44 2.79 7.51 22.13
C LEU A 44 1.46 6.83 21.79
N SER A 45 1.17 6.66 20.50
CA SER A 45 -0.07 6.05 20.05
C SER A 45 0.00 5.61 18.59
N LEU A 46 -0.85 4.65 18.23
CA LEU A 46 -0.99 4.11 16.88
C LEU A 46 -2.47 4.13 16.48
N GLY A 47 -2.71 4.24 15.18
CA GLY A 47 -4.05 4.19 14.61
C GLY A 47 -4.05 3.64 13.19
N TYR A 48 -5.20 3.10 12.79
CA TYR A 48 -5.51 2.71 11.42
C TYR A 48 -6.98 3.00 11.16
N ASN A 49 -7.38 3.15 9.89
CA ASN A 49 -8.77 3.41 9.57
C ASN A 49 -9.64 2.16 9.75
N GLY A 50 -10.78 2.32 10.39
CA GLY A 50 -11.70 1.22 10.73
C GLY A 50 -13.03 1.74 11.25
N MET A 51 -14.01 0.85 11.46
CA MET A 51 -15.27 1.23 12.10
C MET A 51 -15.05 1.58 13.58
N PRO A 52 -15.98 2.31 14.22
CA PRO A 52 -15.91 2.61 15.64
C PRO A 52 -15.87 1.32 16.47
N ALA A 53 -15.20 1.39 17.63
CA ALA A 53 -15.12 0.23 18.52
C ALA A 53 -16.52 -0.27 18.93
N GLY A 54 -16.77 -1.56 18.74
CA GLY A 54 -18.06 -2.19 19.02
C GLY A 54 -19.02 -2.27 17.83
N CYS A 55 -18.73 -1.59 16.72
CA CYS A 55 -19.43 -1.81 15.45
C CYS A 55 -18.85 -3.04 14.74
N ASN A 56 -19.69 -4.00 14.36
CA ASN A 56 -19.25 -5.20 13.66
C ASN A 56 -18.85 -4.86 12.21
N ASP A 57 -17.56 -4.99 11.88
CA ASP A 57 -17.06 -4.70 10.53
C ASP A 57 -17.68 -5.58 9.43
N ASP A 58 -18.26 -6.73 9.77
CA ASP A 58 -18.93 -7.63 8.80
C ASP A 58 -20.37 -7.18 8.49
N GLU A 59 -20.95 -6.34 9.34
CA GLU A 59 -22.31 -5.79 9.18
C GLU A 59 -22.30 -4.35 8.65
N MET A 60 -21.21 -3.63 8.88
CA MET A 60 -21.09 -2.21 8.49
C MET A 60 -20.78 -2.04 7.00
N PRO A 61 -21.29 -0.98 6.35
CA PRO A 61 -21.05 -0.76 4.93
C PRO A 61 -19.61 -0.31 4.66
N TRP A 62 -18.92 -1.06 3.80
CA TRP A 62 -17.61 -0.68 3.23
C TRP A 62 -17.70 -0.02 1.85
N GLY A 63 -18.91 0.06 1.30
CA GLY A 63 -19.21 0.64 0.00
C GLY A 63 -18.89 2.13 -0.09
N ARG A 64 -18.68 2.60 -1.32
CA ARG A 64 -18.40 4.01 -1.63
C ARG A 64 -19.54 4.70 -2.39
N GLU A 65 -20.53 3.93 -2.81
CA GLU A 65 -21.65 4.34 -3.65
C GLU A 65 -22.96 3.91 -2.99
N GLY A 66 -24.04 4.64 -3.27
CA GLY A 66 -25.33 4.47 -2.62
C GLY A 66 -25.74 5.69 -1.81
N ASP A 67 -26.82 5.55 -1.06
CA ASP A 67 -27.27 6.58 -0.14
C ASP A 67 -26.27 6.75 1.01
N PHE A 68 -26.31 7.91 1.67
CA PHE A 68 -25.31 8.28 2.67
C PHE A 68 -25.04 7.18 3.72
N LEU A 69 -26.11 6.55 4.22
CA LEU A 69 -26.04 5.48 5.23
C LEU A 69 -25.63 4.10 4.68
N ASP A 70 -25.61 3.92 3.35
CA ASP A 70 -25.13 2.70 2.70
C ASP A 70 -23.65 2.79 2.33
N THR A 71 -23.02 3.95 2.57
CA THR A 71 -21.59 4.16 2.36
C THR A 71 -20.81 4.07 3.66
N LYS A 72 -19.50 3.83 3.54
CA LYS A 72 -18.59 3.85 4.69
C LYS A 72 -18.36 5.24 5.29
N TYR A 73 -18.61 6.30 4.52
CA TYR A 73 -18.20 7.68 4.85
C TYR A 73 -18.73 8.21 6.19
N PRO A 74 -20.00 7.98 6.59
CA PRO A 74 -20.48 8.40 7.91
C PRO A 74 -19.87 7.64 9.09
N PHE A 75 -19.37 6.42 8.86
CA PHE A 75 -19.02 5.51 9.96
C PHE A 75 -17.51 5.35 10.16
N VAL A 76 -16.74 5.36 9.08
CA VAL A 76 -15.31 5.03 9.15
C VAL A 76 -14.54 6.09 9.95
N CYS A 77 -13.86 5.65 11.01
CA CYS A 77 -12.90 6.48 11.71
C CYS A 77 -11.56 6.44 10.98
N HIS A 78 -10.98 7.62 10.73
CA HIS A 78 -9.67 7.73 10.09
C HIS A 78 -8.54 7.31 11.01
N ALA A 79 -7.39 6.96 10.43
CA ALA A 79 -6.23 6.47 11.17
C ALA A 79 -5.70 7.52 12.17
N GLU A 80 -5.69 8.79 11.76
CA GLU A 80 -5.20 9.92 12.55
C GLU A 80 -6.12 10.19 13.74
N LEU A 81 -7.45 10.14 13.50
CA LEU A 81 -8.44 10.28 14.56
C LEU A 81 -8.30 9.14 15.58
N ASN A 82 -8.21 7.90 15.11
CA ASN A 82 -7.99 6.75 15.97
C ASN A 82 -6.67 6.86 16.74
N ALA A 83 -5.58 7.30 16.12
CA ALA A 83 -4.30 7.48 16.82
C ALA A 83 -4.40 8.54 17.93
N VAL A 84 -5.11 9.64 17.70
CA VAL A 84 -5.34 10.67 18.73
C VAL A 84 -6.21 10.10 19.86
N LEU A 85 -7.33 9.46 19.53
CA LEU A 85 -8.29 8.93 20.51
C LEU A 85 -7.75 7.73 21.32
N ASN A 86 -6.87 6.92 20.74
CA ASN A 86 -6.24 5.78 21.41
C ASN A 86 -5.17 6.21 22.43
N SER A 87 -4.72 7.46 22.41
CA SER A 87 -3.63 7.89 23.27
C SER A 87 -4.10 8.15 24.70
N ASN A 88 -3.36 7.59 25.67
CA ASN A 88 -3.46 7.97 27.08
C ASN A 88 -2.36 8.98 27.50
N HIS A 89 -1.62 9.52 26.53
CA HIS A 89 -0.52 10.45 26.75
C HIS A 89 -0.89 11.87 26.31
N ASP A 90 -0.22 12.87 26.88
CA ASP A 90 -0.24 14.22 26.31
C ASP A 90 0.47 14.21 24.95
N LEU A 91 -0.22 14.70 23.92
CA LEU A 91 0.25 14.75 22.55
C LEU A 91 0.86 16.11 22.20
N LYS A 92 0.86 17.08 23.12
CA LYS A 92 1.43 18.40 22.90
C LYS A 92 2.91 18.32 22.56
N GLY A 93 3.31 18.99 21.48
CA GLY A 93 4.70 19.00 20.99
C GLY A 93 5.09 17.77 20.16
N SER A 94 4.27 16.71 20.18
CA SER A 94 4.54 15.48 19.44
C SER A 94 4.43 15.66 17.92
N ARG A 95 4.81 14.62 17.19
CA ARG A 95 4.73 14.53 15.73
C ARG A 95 3.96 13.29 15.31
N ILE A 96 3.22 13.38 14.21
CA ILE A 96 2.44 12.27 13.66
C ILE A 96 2.96 11.87 12.30
N TYR A 97 3.18 10.57 12.13
CA TYR A 97 3.56 9.92 10.88
C TYR A 97 2.34 9.23 10.29
N VAL A 98 2.00 9.54 9.04
CA VAL A 98 0.79 9.04 8.38
C VAL A 98 1.09 8.52 6.97
N SER A 99 0.40 7.47 6.53
CA SER A 99 0.57 6.96 5.16
C SER A 99 -0.16 7.78 4.08
N LEU A 100 -1.06 8.68 4.48
CA LEU A 100 -1.81 9.57 3.59
C LEU A 100 -2.00 10.94 4.26
N PHE A 101 -1.91 12.01 3.50
CA PHE A 101 -2.08 13.37 4.01
C PHE A 101 -3.46 13.55 4.69
N PRO A 102 -3.53 14.16 5.89
CA PRO A 102 -4.78 14.23 6.65
C PRO A 102 -5.86 15.09 6.02
N CYS A 103 -7.11 14.63 6.10
CA CYS A 103 -8.29 15.44 5.75
C CYS A 103 -8.50 16.60 6.74
N ASN A 104 -9.42 17.51 6.41
CA ASN A 104 -9.74 18.67 7.26
C ASN A 104 -10.22 18.28 8.67
N GLU A 105 -11.03 17.23 8.82
CA GLU A 105 -11.50 16.81 10.15
C GLU A 105 -10.36 16.24 10.99
N CYS A 106 -9.48 15.43 10.39
CA CYS A 106 -8.28 14.94 11.08
C CYS A 106 -7.33 16.09 11.43
N ALA A 107 -7.19 17.09 10.56
CA ALA A 107 -6.37 18.27 10.83
C ALA A 107 -6.86 19.04 12.06
N LYS A 108 -8.19 19.20 12.25
CA LYS A 108 -8.76 19.79 13.48
C LYS A 108 -8.33 18.99 14.71
N ALA A 109 -8.47 17.66 14.69
CA ALA A 109 -8.09 16.81 15.82
C ALA A 109 -6.58 16.86 16.12
N ILE A 110 -5.73 16.87 15.09
CA ILE A 110 -4.27 16.99 15.21
C ILE A 110 -3.89 18.34 15.84
N ILE A 111 -4.48 19.43 15.36
CA ILE A 111 -4.21 20.78 15.90
C ILE A 111 -4.65 20.88 17.36
N GLN A 112 -5.87 20.44 17.67
CA GLN A 112 -6.43 20.53 19.02
C GLN A 112 -5.72 19.62 20.04
N SER A 113 -5.14 18.52 19.60
CA SER A 113 -4.30 17.65 20.44
C SER A 113 -2.89 18.19 20.68
N GLY A 114 -2.52 19.31 20.03
CA GLY A 114 -1.24 19.99 20.27
C GLY A 114 -0.05 19.41 19.50
N ILE A 115 -0.28 18.50 18.56
CA ILE A 115 0.73 17.95 17.65
C ILE A 115 1.32 19.08 16.79
N LYS A 116 2.65 19.07 16.58
CA LYS A 116 3.39 20.17 15.93
C LYS A 116 3.98 19.83 14.57
N GLU A 117 4.04 18.56 14.19
CA GLU A 117 4.50 18.15 12.88
C GLU A 117 3.70 16.96 12.34
N VAL A 118 3.32 17.02 11.06
CA VAL A 118 2.70 15.96 10.27
C VAL A 118 3.69 15.51 9.20
N ILE A 119 4.12 14.26 9.28
CA ILE A 119 5.01 13.62 8.32
C ILE A 119 4.21 12.60 7.52
N TYR A 120 4.23 12.68 6.20
CA TYR A 120 3.37 11.85 5.35
C TYR A 120 4.08 11.31 4.11
N THR A 121 3.58 10.20 3.56
CA THR A 121 4.16 9.58 2.35
C THR A 121 3.41 9.92 1.07
N CYS A 122 2.07 10.01 1.14
CA CYS A 122 1.20 10.22 -0.01
C CYS A 122 0.31 11.47 0.16
N ASP A 123 0.14 12.24 -0.92
CA ASP A 123 -0.81 13.37 -1.00
C ASP A 123 -1.63 13.31 -2.29
N LYS A 124 -2.18 12.12 -2.59
CA LYS A 124 -2.95 11.86 -3.82
C LYS A 124 -4.26 12.66 -3.93
N TYR A 125 -4.72 13.25 -2.83
CA TYR A 125 -5.95 14.06 -2.77
C TYR A 125 -5.66 15.55 -2.56
N ALA A 126 -4.46 16.00 -2.94
CA ALA A 126 -3.97 17.37 -2.75
C ALA A 126 -4.96 18.45 -3.21
N ASP A 127 -5.68 18.18 -4.31
CA ASP A 127 -6.56 19.15 -4.97
C ASP A 127 -8.01 19.14 -4.45
N THR A 128 -8.37 18.22 -3.57
CA THR A 128 -9.70 18.20 -2.94
C THR A 128 -9.85 19.34 -1.95
N ASP A 129 -11.06 19.87 -1.82
CA ASP A 129 -11.33 21.01 -0.92
C ASP A 129 -11.03 20.66 0.54
N GLY A 130 -11.29 19.43 0.97
CA GLY A 130 -10.93 18.94 2.30
C GLY A 130 -9.42 18.98 2.57
N THR A 131 -8.59 18.56 1.61
CA THR A 131 -7.13 18.63 1.74
C THR A 131 -6.60 20.05 1.67
N LYS A 132 -7.17 20.91 0.82
CA LYS A 132 -6.83 22.34 0.77
C LYS A 132 -7.14 23.02 2.10
N ALA A 133 -8.32 22.78 2.67
CA ALA A 133 -8.70 23.29 3.99
C ALA A 133 -7.77 22.77 5.09
N SER A 134 -7.40 21.48 5.05
CA SER A 134 -6.41 20.87 5.96
C SER A 134 -5.06 21.60 5.91
N LYS A 135 -4.50 21.83 4.71
CA LYS A 135 -3.25 22.58 4.50
C LYS A 135 -3.34 24.01 5.02
N MET A 136 -4.46 24.70 4.78
CA MET A 136 -4.71 26.05 5.31
C MET A 136 -4.72 26.07 6.84
N MET A 137 -5.42 25.13 7.48
CA MET A 137 -5.48 25.04 8.94
C MET A 137 -4.12 24.73 9.56
N PHE A 138 -3.35 23.78 9.01
CA PHE A 138 -2.00 23.49 9.50
C PHE A 138 -1.08 24.71 9.39
N LYS A 139 -1.13 25.42 8.26
CA LYS A 139 -0.36 26.65 8.07
C LYS A 139 -0.73 27.74 9.09
N MET A 140 -2.02 27.96 9.33
CA MET A 140 -2.50 28.95 10.30
C MET A 140 -2.14 28.59 11.74
N ALA A 141 -2.22 27.31 12.10
CA ALA A 141 -1.91 26.81 13.44
C ALA A 141 -0.39 26.64 13.70
N GLY A 142 0.45 26.85 12.68
CA GLY A 142 1.90 26.65 12.80
C GLY A 142 2.32 25.18 12.94
N VAL A 143 1.52 24.25 12.42
CA VAL A 143 1.86 22.82 12.36
C VAL A 143 2.69 22.58 11.11
N LYS A 144 3.89 22.04 11.26
CA LYS A 144 4.80 21.73 10.15
C LYS A 144 4.27 20.52 9.38
N THR A 145 4.36 20.55 8.05
CA THR A 145 4.01 19.41 7.19
C THR A 145 5.20 19.02 6.34
N ARG A 146 5.56 17.73 6.32
CA ARG A 146 6.73 17.23 5.59
C ARG A 146 6.42 15.94 4.87
N GLN A 147 6.62 15.94 3.54
CA GLN A 147 6.47 14.72 2.74
C GLN A 147 7.78 13.94 2.69
N ILE A 148 7.69 12.61 2.85
CA ILE A 148 8.80 11.68 2.62
C ILE A 148 8.42 10.76 1.46
N LYS A 149 9.28 10.69 0.43
CA LYS A 149 9.03 9.84 -0.75
C LYS A 149 9.08 8.36 -0.38
N GLN A 150 8.12 7.60 -0.89
CA GLN A 150 7.90 6.19 -0.55
C GLN A 150 9.05 5.25 -0.99
N GLU A 151 9.91 5.67 -1.93
CA GLU A 151 11.09 4.94 -2.41
C GLU A 151 12.05 4.50 -1.28
N HIS A 152 12.05 5.22 -0.14
CA HIS A 152 12.85 4.85 1.03
C HIS A 152 12.21 3.74 1.87
N LEU A 153 10.88 3.66 1.93
CA LEU A 153 10.16 2.69 2.77
C LEU A 153 10.04 1.31 2.12
N VAL A 154 9.90 1.26 0.79
CA VAL A 154 9.83 -0.01 0.04
C VAL A 154 11.11 -0.85 0.24
N LYS A 155 12.24 -0.21 0.50
CA LYS A 155 13.51 -0.88 0.83
C LYS A 155 13.54 -1.50 2.23
N ILE A 156 12.62 -1.12 3.12
CA ILE A 156 12.64 -1.45 4.55
C ILE A 156 11.51 -2.41 4.92
N LEU A 157 10.36 -2.31 4.25
CA LEU A 157 9.19 -3.17 4.45
C LEU A 157 8.80 -3.86 3.15
N PRO A 158 9.58 -4.83 2.65
CA PRO A 158 9.31 -5.48 1.37
C PRO A 158 7.99 -6.26 1.28
N ASN A 159 7.20 -6.37 2.36
CA ASN A 159 6.07 -7.31 2.45
C ASN A 159 4.77 -6.76 3.09
N ILE A 160 4.54 -5.44 3.20
CA ILE A 160 3.38 -4.91 3.98
C ILE A 160 2.16 -4.45 3.16
N LYS A 161 2.24 -4.31 1.83
CA LYS A 161 1.04 -4.06 0.99
C LYS A 161 0.72 -5.27 0.11
N PRO A 162 -0.57 -5.57 -0.15
CA PRO A 162 -0.94 -6.68 -1.01
C PRO A 162 -0.39 -6.40 -2.40
N LYS A 163 0.50 -7.29 -2.85
CA LYS A 163 1.05 -7.29 -4.21
C LYS A 163 -0.14 -7.37 -5.16
N ARG A 164 -0.49 -6.28 -5.84
CA ARG A 164 -1.20 -6.45 -7.10
C ARG A 164 -0.27 -7.23 -8.01
N TRP A 165 -0.80 -8.28 -8.61
CA TRP A 165 -0.06 -9.10 -9.57
C TRP A 165 -0.48 -8.68 -10.95
N PHE A 166 0.47 -8.50 -11.84
CA PHE A 166 0.21 -8.10 -13.21
C PHE A 166 0.50 -9.27 -14.12
N LEU A 167 -0.48 -9.69 -14.90
CA LEU A 167 -0.26 -10.54 -16.06
C LEU A 167 0.08 -9.65 -17.24
N ILE A 168 1.27 -9.86 -17.82
CA ILE A 168 1.75 -9.14 -19.00
C ILE A 168 1.86 -10.13 -20.13
N TYR A 169 1.30 -9.77 -21.29
CA TYR A 169 1.42 -10.59 -22.50
C TYR A 169 1.37 -9.76 -23.78
N LYS A 170 1.99 -10.32 -24.84
CA LYS A 170 1.99 -9.74 -26.19
C LYS A 170 0.89 -10.40 -27.02
N GLY A 171 -0.13 -9.63 -27.38
CA GLY A 171 -1.19 -10.08 -28.31
C GLY A 171 -0.75 -10.02 -29.77
N GLU A 172 -1.58 -10.53 -30.68
CA GLU A 172 -1.38 -10.34 -32.13
C GLU A 172 -1.35 -8.84 -32.46
N GLY A 173 -0.31 -8.39 -33.19
CA GLY A 173 -0.14 -6.99 -33.59
C GLY A 173 0.73 -6.13 -32.67
N SER A 174 1.66 -6.71 -31.90
CA SER A 174 2.69 -6.00 -31.14
C SER A 174 2.19 -5.16 -29.95
N LYS A 175 0.92 -5.27 -29.56
CA LYS A 175 0.38 -4.56 -28.38
C LYS A 175 0.58 -5.39 -27.12
N MET A 176 1.11 -4.74 -26.09
CA MET A 176 1.30 -5.29 -24.76
C MET A 176 0.03 -5.08 -23.93
N ASN A 177 -0.50 -6.16 -23.36
CA ASN A 177 -1.64 -6.12 -22.46
C ASN A 177 -1.15 -6.33 -21.03
N ILE A 178 -1.63 -5.49 -20.11
CA ILE A 178 -1.25 -5.53 -18.69
C ILE A 178 -2.54 -5.57 -17.87
N THR A 179 -2.78 -6.68 -17.19
CA THR A 179 -4.00 -6.89 -16.39
C THR A 179 -3.65 -7.05 -14.91
N PRO A 180 -4.22 -6.22 -14.00
CA PRO A 180 -3.98 -6.34 -12.57
C PRO A 180 -4.88 -7.40 -11.92
N TYR A 181 -4.33 -8.11 -10.94
CA TYR A 181 -4.96 -9.15 -10.13
C TYR A 181 -4.66 -8.93 -8.65
N LYS A 182 -5.53 -9.43 -7.76
CA LYS A 182 -5.39 -9.25 -6.31
C LYS A 182 -4.39 -10.23 -5.70
N SER A 183 -4.08 -11.33 -6.40
CA SER A 183 -3.11 -12.34 -5.96
C SER A 183 -2.44 -13.04 -7.14
N GLU A 184 -1.30 -13.69 -6.87
CA GLU A 184 -0.58 -14.51 -7.86
C GLU A 184 -1.43 -15.69 -8.34
N ALA A 185 -2.19 -16.28 -7.42
CA ALA A 185 -3.08 -17.40 -7.69
C ALA A 185 -4.18 -17.01 -8.68
N GLU A 186 -4.79 -15.83 -8.47
CA GLU A 186 -5.82 -15.28 -9.36
C GLU A 186 -5.24 -14.97 -10.76
N ALA A 187 -4.04 -14.38 -10.83
CA ALA A 187 -3.34 -14.15 -12.11
C ALA A 187 -3.02 -15.48 -12.83
N LYS A 188 -2.56 -16.50 -12.08
CA LYS A 188 -2.27 -17.84 -12.61
C LYS A 188 -3.54 -18.57 -13.07
N GLU A 189 -4.66 -18.38 -12.37
CA GLU A 189 -5.95 -18.96 -12.72
C GLU A 189 -6.55 -18.30 -13.96
N ALA A 190 -6.52 -16.97 -14.04
CA ALA A 190 -6.92 -16.24 -15.24
C ALA A 190 -6.08 -16.66 -16.47
N MET A 191 -4.76 -16.80 -16.30
CA MET A 191 -3.87 -17.32 -17.35
C MET A 191 -4.28 -18.73 -17.83
N ARG A 192 -4.71 -19.61 -16.91
CA ARG A 192 -5.20 -20.97 -17.26
C ARG A 192 -6.56 -20.91 -17.98
N ASN A 193 -7.49 -20.11 -17.47
CA ASN A 193 -8.89 -20.10 -17.93
C ASN A 193 -9.08 -19.36 -19.26
N GLU A 194 -8.42 -18.21 -19.45
CA GLU A 194 -8.60 -17.38 -20.65
C GLU A 194 -7.79 -17.87 -21.85
N TYR A 195 -6.65 -18.54 -21.61
CA TYR A 195 -5.71 -18.94 -22.66
C TYR A 195 -5.51 -20.45 -22.77
N GLY A 196 -6.25 -21.25 -21.99
CA GLY A 196 -6.24 -22.71 -22.06
C GLY A 196 -4.89 -23.36 -21.70
N MET A 197 -4.04 -22.65 -20.95
CA MET A 197 -2.68 -23.09 -20.66
C MET A 197 -2.63 -23.97 -19.41
N TYR A 198 -2.38 -25.26 -19.59
CA TYR A 198 -1.81 -26.12 -18.55
C TYR A 198 -0.28 -26.04 -18.67
N CYS A 199 0.45 -25.85 -17.57
CA CYS A 199 1.90 -26.06 -17.58
C CYS A 199 2.17 -27.54 -17.86
N PHE A 200 2.32 -27.91 -19.14
CA PHE A 200 2.72 -29.25 -19.52
C PHE A 200 4.25 -29.34 -19.53
N TYR A 201 4.75 -30.19 -18.66
CA TYR A 201 6.12 -30.70 -18.65
C TYR A 201 6.33 -31.48 -19.96
N LYS A 202 7.33 -31.12 -20.77
CA LYS A 202 7.66 -31.89 -21.97
C LYS A 202 8.33 -33.20 -21.53
N GLU A 203 7.68 -34.33 -21.81
CA GLU A 203 8.19 -35.67 -21.49
C GLU A 203 9.61 -35.86 -22.04
N GLY A 204 10.53 -36.21 -21.14
CA GLY A 204 11.91 -36.58 -21.48
C GLY A 204 12.95 -36.26 -20.40
N PHE A 205 12.67 -35.34 -19.48
CA PHE A 205 13.61 -34.99 -18.41
C PHE A 205 12.93 -35.03 -17.03
N THR A 206 13.27 -36.03 -16.22
CA THR A 206 12.99 -36.01 -14.78
C THR A 206 13.95 -35.03 -14.10
N CYS A 207 13.42 -34.06 -13.34
CA CYS A 207 14.23 -33.30 -12.39
C CYS A 207 13.89 -33.79 -10.97
N TYR A 208 14.88 -34.40 -10.31
CA TYR A 208 14.92 -34.58 -8.88
C TYR A 208 15.45 -33.28 -8.25
N GLY A 209 14.64 -32.59 -7.44
CA GLY A 209 15.05 -31.46 -6.62
C GLY A 209 14.56 -30.07 -7.09
N ASP A 210 14.45 -29.15 -6.14
CA ASP A 210 13.87 -27.81 -6.25
C ASP A 210 14.36 -27.02 -7.48
N CYS A 211 13.50 -26.88 -8.49
CA CYS A 211 13.75 -26.03 -9.65
C CYS A 211 13.44 -24.56 -9.34
N TRP A 212 14.50 -23.76 -9.22
CA TRP A 212 14.46 -22.31 -9.24
C TRP A 212 14.15 -21.79 -10.64
N ILE A 213 12.88 -21.49 -10.92
CA ILE A 213 12.52 -20.59 -12.02
C ILE A 213 13.10 -19.22 -11.64
N ARG A 214 14.04 -18.69 -12.43
CA ARG A 214 14.37 -17.27 -12.38
C ARG A 214 13.15 -16.50 -12.87
N GLU A 215 12.64 -15.64 -12.00
CA GLU A 215 11.30 -14.99 -11.94
C GLU A 215 10.78 -14.19 -13.14
N LEU A 216 11.25 -14.35 -14.39
CA LEU A 216 10.84 -13.43 -15.48
C LEU A 216 10.46 -14.03 -16.83
N ASP A 217 10.53 -15.34 -17.05
CA ASP A 217 10.14 -15.90 -18.35
C ASP A 217 9.51 -17.29 -18.19
N ALA A 218 8.18 -17.37 -18.32
CA ALA A 218 7.51 -18.64 -18.59
C ALA A 218 7.42 -18.82 -20.12
N TYR A 219 8.26 -19.69 -20.67
CA TYR A 219 8.16 -20.12 -22.07
C TYR A 219 7.23 -21.33 -22.18
N VAL A 220 6.24 -21.27 -23.07
CA VAL A 220 5.51 -22.45 -23.53
C VAL A 220 5.67 -22.53 -25.04
N ASP A 221 6.35 -23.59 -25.50
CA ASP A 221 6.32 -24.01 -26.91
C ASP A 221 4.96 -24.65 -27.18
N SER A 222 4.14 -24.01 -28.04
CA SER A 222 3.05 -24.71 -28.71
C SER A 222 3.67 -25.59 -29.80
N PRO A 223 3.40 -26.92 -29.85
CA PRO A 223 4.03 -27.81 -30.83
C PRO A 223 3.73 -27.47 -32.29
N ASP A 224 2.65 -26.74 -32.58
CA ASP A 224 2.08 -26.72 -33.94
C ASP A 224 2.15 -25.37 -34.68
N ASP A 225 2.54 -24.26 -34.04
CA ASP A 225 2.33 -22.94 -34.66
C ASP A 225 3.57 -22.04 -34.80
N GLY A 226 4.74 -22.41 -34.27
CA GLY A 226 5.97 -21.60 -34.43
C GLY A 226 5.94 -20.20 -33.79
N TRP A 227 4.90 -19.86 -33.01
CA TRP A 227 4.79 -18.59 -32.28
C TRP A 227 5.14 -18.77 -30.81
N GLN A 228 6.25 -18.18 -30.34
CA GLN A 228 6.53 -18.01 -28.92
C GLN A 228 5.70 -16.84 -28.36
N ARG A 229 4.64 -17.14 -27.59
CA ARG A 229 3.94 -16.12 -26.80
C ARG A 229 4.61 -16.04 -25.43
N ARG A 230 5.20 -14.88 -25.12
CA ARG A 230 5.81 -14.60 -23.81
C ARG A 230 4.75 -14.05 -22.85
N TRP A 231 4.68 -14.64 -21.66
CA TRP A 231 3.80 -14.24 -20.57
C TRP A 231 4.63 -14.05 -19.32
N VAL A 232 4.35 -13.00 -18.56
CA VAL A 232 5.01 -12.77 -17.28
C VAL A 232 3.97 -12.39 -16.23
N ILE A 233 3.99 -13.06 -15.09
CA ILE A 233 3.24 -12.68 -13.90
C ILE A 233 4.25 -12.02 -12.97
N ILE A 234 4.12 -10.71 -12.74
CA ILE A 234 5.02 -9.97 -11.86
C ILE A 234 4.26 -9.22 -10.79
N PRO A 235 4.84 -9.05 -9.59
CA PRO A 235 4.25 -8.20 -8.57
C PRO A 235 4.44 -6.70 -8.92
N GLU A 236 3.56 -5.86 -8.39
CA GLU A 236 3.53 -4.41 -8.64
C GLU A 236 4.88 -3.70 -8.43
N ASP A 237 5.65 -4.15 -7.45
CA ASP A 237 6.95 -3.57 -7.10
C ASP A 237 8.09 -3.97 -8.07
N GLU A 238 7.83 -4.90 -8.98
CA GLU A 238 8.73 -5.29 -10.07
C GLU A 238 8.29 -4.73 -11.43
N LEU A 239 7.01 -4.42 -11.61
CA LEU A 239 6.46 -3.82 -12.84
C LEU A 239 7.23 -2.58 -13.28
N PHE A 240 7.50 -1.66 -12.35
CA PHE A 240 8.19 -0.41 -12.65
C PHE A 240 9.71 -0.53 -12.70
N LYS A 241 10.29 -1.54 -12.05
CA LYS A 241 11.75 -1.78 -12.07
C LYS A 241 12.18 -2.44 -13.36
N ASN A 242 11.30 -3.27 -13.93
CA ASN A 242 11.62 -4.06 -15.09
C ASN A 242 10.95 -3.55 -16.37
N TYR A 243 10.32 -2.37 -16.39
CA TYR A 243 9.64 -1.89 -17.60
C TYR A 243 10.56 -1.82 -18.85
N ASP A 244 11.85 -1.50 -18.66
CA ASP A 244 12.86 -1.49 -19.72
C ASP A 244 13.55 -2.87 -19.95
N THR A 245 13.52 -3.78 -18.97
CA THR A 245 14.14 -5.13 -19.03
C THR A 245 13.15 -6.25 -19.33
N ILE A 246 11.84 -5.99 -19.24
CA ILE A 246 10.76 -6.80 -19.80
C ILE A 246 10.83 -6.63 -21.31
N GLY A 247 11.93 -7.12 -21.89
CA GLY A 247 12.21 -7.07 -23.31
C GLY A 247 11.20 -7.92 -24.05
N PHE A 248 10.35 -7.26 -24.83
CA PHE A 248 9.44 -7.86 -25.81
C PHE A 248 9.63 -7.24 -27.19
#